data_AF-A0A497JQ86-F1
#
_entry.id   AF-A0A497JQ86-F1
#
_cell.length_a   1.000
_cell.length_b   1.000
_cell.length_c   1.000
_cell.angle_alpha   90.00
_cell.angle_beta   90.00
_cell.angle_gamma   90.00
#
_symmetry.space_group_name_H-M   'P 1'
#
loop_
_entity.id
_entity.type
_entity.pdbx_description
1 polymer ?
#
loop_
_entity_poly.entity_id
_entity_poly.type
_entity_poly.pdbx_seq_one_letter_code
_entity_poly.pdbx_strand_id
1 'polypeptide(L)'
;VNTPLQKGEVHLTKRQVCRLLQEEIRRHIEKKLKTQKIALPPKIAQRIEKLKQTLIKHKTKLKLEELPKKTVIEAFPPCMKKLYQDALAGKHLSHIGRFALTAFLLNVGMTTENVINLFRQATDFNEKMTRYQVEHIAGTKGSRTKYIPPKCQTLQTHGICPSQDETCKKIRHPLAYYRRKTRRTMTKH
;
A
#
# COMPACT_ATOMS: atom_id res chain seq x y z
N VAL A 1 -9.62 20.41 5.16
CA VAL A 1 -8.83 21.43 5.88
C VAL A 1 -9.25 22.76 5.29
N ASN A 2 -9.91 23.59 6.10
CA ASN A 2 -10.56 24.82 5.67
C ASN A 2 -9.49 25.90 5.45
N THR A 3 -9.42 26.46 4.24
CA THR A 3 -8.55 27.60 3.93
C THR A 3 -9.32 28.89 4.25
N PRO A 4 -8.69 29.89 4.89
CA PRO A 4 -9.37 31.15 5.20
C PRO A 4 -9.80 31.84 3.90
N LEU A 5 -11.07 32.23 3.87
CA LEU A 5 -11.69 32.95 2.76
C LEU A 5 -11.80 34.42 3.17
N GLN A 6 -11.15 35.32 2.42
CA GLN A 6 -11.14 36.75 2.72
C GLN A 6 -11.64 37.49 1.48
N LYS A 7 -12.77 38.21 1.63
CA LYS A 7 -13.41 38.98 0.53
C LYS A 7 -13.66 38.16 -0.76
N GLY A 8 -13.96 36.85 -0.62
CA GLY A 8 -14.19 35.97 -1.77
C GLY A 8 -12.94 35.32 -2.35
N GLU A 9 -11.76 35.66 -1.85
CA GLU A 9 -10.48 35.10 -2.30
C GLU A 9 -9.94 34.09 -1.28
N VAL A 10 -9.27 33.05 -1.79
CA VAL A 10 -8.68 31.98 -0.98
C VAL A 10 -7.16 32.11 -1.02
N HIS A 11 -6.55 32.30 0.14
CA HIS A 11 -5.10 32.36 0.23
C HIS A 11 -4.48 30.96 0.11
N LEU A 12 -3.59 30.79 -0.86
CA LEU A 12 -2.96 29.52 -1.18
C LEU A 12 -1.45 29.63 -1.04
N THR A 13 -0.84 28.63 -0.41
CA THR A 13 0.61 28.43 -0.45
C THR A 13 1.04 27.97 -1.84
N LYS A 14 2.32 28.22 -2.19
CA LYS A 14 2.91 27.74 -3.46
C LYS A 14 2.65 26.24 -3.70
N ARG A 15 2.72 25.42 -2.65
CA ARG A 15 2.44 23.97 -2.73
C ARG A 15 0.98 23.66 -3.08
N GLN A 16 0.03 24.42 -2.51
CA GLN A 16 -1.40 24.26 -2.83
C GLN A 16 -1.69 24.71 -4.26
N VAL A 17 -1.08 25.81 -4.73
CA VAL A 17 -1.19 26.28 -6.12
C VAL A 17 -0.66 25.22 -7.08
N CYS A 18 0.54 24.66 -6.85
CA CYS A 18 1.08 23.59 -7.69
C CYS A 18 0.15 22.38 -7.76
N ARG A 19 -0.48 22.01 -6.64
CA ARG A 19 -1.40 20.88 -6.60
C ARG A 19 -2.70 21.14 -7.36
N LEU A 20 -3.26 22.34 -7.25
CA LEU A 20 -4.45 22.73 -8.01
C LEU A 20 -4.16 22.75 -9.52
N LEU A 21 -3.03 23.33 -9.93
CA LEU A 21 -2.59 23.31 -11.33
C LEU A 21 -2.42 21.88 -11.85
N GLN A 22 -1.81 20.99 -11.05
CA GLN A 22 -1.65 19.59 -11.43
C GLN A 22 -3.00 18.89 -11.64
N GLU A 23 -3.97 19.13 -10.76
CA GLU A 23 -5.32 18.56 -10.90
C GLU A 23 -6.06 19.11 -12.12
N GLU A 24 -5.95 20.41 -12.42
CA GLU A 24 -6.59 21.00 -13.60
C GLU A 24 -5.95 20.53 -14.91
N ILE A 25 -4.62 20.44 -14.98
CA ILE A 25 -3.92 19.86 -16.14
C ILE A 25 -4.34 18.41 -16.33
N ARG A 26 -4.39 17.63 -15.26
CA ARG A 26 -4.86 16.25 -15.30
C ARG A 26 -6.29 16.16 -15.84
N ARG A 27 -7.23 16.96 -15.31
CA ARG A 27 -8.63 17.01 -15.77
C ARG A 27 -8.72 17.38 -17.24
N HIS A 28 -7.93 18.36 -17.69
CA HIS A 28 -7.91 18.79 -19.08
C HIS A 28 -7.47 17.66 -20.03
N ILE A 29 -6.39 16.95 -19.68
CA ILE A 29 -5.90 15.80 -20.45
C ILE A 29 -6.95 14.67 -20.45
N GLU A 30 -7.50 14.32 -19.29
CA GLU A 30 -8.53 13.28 -19.17
C GLU A 30 -9.78 13.62 -19.99
N LYS A 31 -10.21 14.89 -20.00
CA LYS A 31 -11.35 15.34 -20.81
C LYS A 31 -11.08 15.11 -22.30
N LYS A 32 -9.92 15.52 -22.80
CA LYS A 32 -9.51 15.27 -24.21
C LYS A 32 -9.45 13.79 -24.57
N LEU A 33 -8.96 12.95 -23.66
CA LEU A 33 -8.90 11.49 -23.88
C LEU A 33 -10.29 10.83 -23.89
N LYS A 34 -11.26 11.35 -23.12
CA LYS A 34 -12.63 10.81 -23.09
C LYS A 34 -13.45 11.18 -24.34
N THR A 35 -13.20 12.34 -24.93
CA THR A 35 -13.99 12.83 -26.08
C THR A 35 -13.51 12.26 -27.42
N GLN A 36 -12.28 11.74 -27.49
CA GLN A 36 -11.68 11.31 -28.75
C GLN A 36 -11.68 9.78 -28.88
N LYS A 37 -12.68 9.23 -29.59
CA LYS A 37 -12.58 7.88 -30.16
C LYS A 37 -11.59 7.93 -31.32
N ILE A 38 -10.30 7.84 -31.02
CA ILE A 38 -9.26 7.76 -32.06
C ILE A 38 -9.31 6.35 -32.63
N ALA A 39 -9.72 6.21 -33.89
CA ALA A 39 -9.50 4.98 -34.64
C ALA A 39 -8.00 4.83 -34.88
N LEU A 40 -7.38 3.89 -34.15
CA LEU A 40 -5.94 3.66 -34.25
C LEU A 40 -5.61 3.00 -35.59
N PRO A 41 -4.61 3.50 -36.34
CA PRO A 41 -4.10 2.81 -37.51
C PRO A 41 -3.69 1.36 -37.20
N PRO A 42 -3.91 0.40 -38.12
CA PRO A 42 -3.68 -1.02 -37.86
C PRO A 42 -2.28 -1.36 -37.34
N LYS A 43 -1.23 -0.69 -37.86
CA LYS A 43 0.16 -0.87 -37.42
C LYS A 43 0.37 -0.47 -35.95
N ILE A 44 -0.29 0.59 -35.49
CA ILE A 44 -0.19 1.06 -34.10
C ILE A 44 -0.98 0.13 -33.18
N ALA A 45 -2.18 -0.27 -33.59
CA ALA A 45 -3.00 -1.23 -32.84
C ALA A 45 -2.26 -2.57 -32.61
N GLN A 46 -1.67 -3.14 -33.66
CA GLN A 46 -0.87 -4.36 -33.56
C GLN A 46 0.35 -4.20 -32.64
N ARG A 47 1.03 -3.04 -32.68
CA ARG A 47 2.18 -2.77 -31.80
C ARG A 47 1.74 -2.61 -30.34
N ILE A 48 0.61 -1.95 -30.09
CA ILE A 48 0.00 -1.86 -28.76
C ILE A 48 -0.39 -3.24 -28.25
N GLU A 49 -0.94 -4.10 -29.10
CA GLU A 49 -1.35 -5.45 -28.74
C GLU A 49 -0.14 -6.34 -28.40
N LYS A 50 0.92 -6.27 -29.21
CA LYS A 50 2.22 -6.90 -28.86
C LYS A 50 2.78 -6.35 -27.54
N LEU A 51 2.74 -5.05 -27.31
CA LEU A 51 3.19 -4.44 -26.05
C LEU A 51 2.32 -4.87 -24.86
N LYS A 52 1.00 -4.97 -25.02
CA LYS A 52 0.07 -5.52 -24.02
C LYS A 52 0.40 -6.97 -23.73
N GLN A 53 0.63 -7.80 -24.76
CA GLN A 53 1.01 -9.20 -24.60
C GLN A 53 2.37 -9.34 -23.90
N THR A 54 3.37 -8.52 -24.23
CA THR A 54 4.66 -8.48 -23.53
C THR A 54 4.48 -8.00 -22.09
N LEU A 55 3.70 -6.96 -21.84
CA LEU A 55 3.34 -6.51 -20.50
C LEU A 55 2.61 -7.58 -19.72
N ILE A 56 1.73 -8.37 -20.34
CA ILE A 56 1.04 -9.50 -19.72
C ILE A 56 2.02 -10.64 -19.46
N LYS A 57 2.95 -10.95 -20.38
CA LYS A 57 4.01 -11.96 -20.19
C LYS A 57 4.96 -11.58 -19.05
N HIS A 58 5.36 -10.31 -18.98
CA HIS A 58 6.16 -9.79 -17.87
C HIS A 58 5.33 -9.65 -16.58
N LYS A 59 4.06 -9.23 -16.66
CA LYS A 59 3.13 -9.25 -15.53
C LYS A 59 2.83 -10.66 -15.07
N THR A 60 2.80 -11.69 -15.91
CA THR A 60 2.56 -13.08 -15.51
C THR A 60 3.81 -13.68 -14.90
N LYS A 61 5.00 -13.33 -15.41
CA LYS A 61 6.28 -13.59 -14.72
C LYS A 61 6.34 -12.90 -13.34
N LEU A 62 5.69 -11.74 -13.18
CA LEU A 62 5.52 -11.01 -11.91
C LEU A 62 4.25 -11.41 -11.11
N LYS A 63 3.25 -12.07 -11.71
CA LYS A 63 1.97 -12.51 -11.10
C LYS A 63 2.00 -13.99 -10.70
N LEU A 64 3.01 -14.74 -11.12
CA LEU A 64 3.50 -15.88 -10.33
C LEU A 64 3.97 -15.43 -8.92
N GLU A 65 3.99 -14.11 -8.65
CA GLU A 65 4.04 -13.51 -7.31
C GLU A 65 2.66 -13.03 -6.80
N GLU A 66 1.55 -13.67 -7.22
CA GLU A 66 0.29 -13.53 -6.50
C GLU A 66 0.49 -14.07 -5.08
N LEU A 67 0.59 -13.13 -4.14
CA LEU A 67 0.47 -13.41 -2.73
C LEU A 67 -0.80 -14.25 -2.55
N PRO A 68 -0.74 -15.30 -1.73
CA PRO A 68 -1.83 -16.28 -1.64
C PRO A 68 -3.17 -15.59 -1.38
N LYS A 69 -4.26 -16.14 -1.98
CA LYS A 69 -5.65 -15.68 -1.78
C LYS A 69 -6.02 -15.52 -0.29
N LYS A 70 -5.28 -16.19 0.60
CA LYS A 70 -5.26 -15.98 2.05
C LYS A 70 -3.84 -15.59 2.48
N THR A 71 -3.71 -14.54 3.27
CA THR A 71 -2.45 -14.18 3.94
C THR A 71 -1.89 -15.36 4.74
N VAL A 72 -0.62 -15.72 4.50
CA VAL A 72 0.07 -16.82 5.20
C VAL A 72 0.78 -16.26 6.43
N ILE A 73 0.13 -16.36 7.58
CA ILE A 73 0.59 -15.75 8.84
C ILE A 73 1.96 -16.31 9.27
N GLU A 74 2.22 -17.58 8.98
CA GLU A 74 3.48 -18.28 9.26
C GLU A 74 4.66 -17.66 8.50
N ALA A 75 4.39 -17.02 7.36
CA ALA A 75 5.37 -16.35 6.53
C ALA A 75 5.71 -14.93 7.01
N PHE A 76 5.05 -14.41 8.06
CA PHE A 76 5.32 -13.08 8.58
C PHE A 76 6.76 -12.97 9.13
N PRO A 77 7.47 -11.86 8.87
CA PRO A 77 8.72 -11.57 9.57
C PRO A 77 8.46 -11.41 11.08
N PRO A 78 9.45 -11.70 11.93
CA PRO A 78 9.28 -11.71 13.39
C PRO A 78 8.73 -10.38 13.93
N CYS A 79 9.15 -9.25 13.37
CA CYS A 79 8.66 -7.93 13.73
C CYS A 79 7.16 -7.73 13.42
N MET A 80 6.71 -8.12 12.23
CA MET A 80 5.29 -8.00 11.85
C MET A 80 4.44 -9.04 12.57
N LYS A 81 4.98 -10.24 12.81
CA LYS A 81 4.31 -11.27 13.61
C LYS A 81 4.05 -10.76 15.03
N LYS A 82 5.05 -10.14 15.67
CA LYS A 82 4.89 -9.54 17.00
C LYS A 82 3.81 -8.45 17.00
N LEU A 83 3.89 -7.48 16.08
CA LEU A 83 2.88 -6.42 15.96
C LEU A 83 1.46 -6.98 15.72
N TYR A 84 1.34 -8.01 14.89
CA TYR A 84 0.06 -8.67 14.63
C TYR A 84 -0.52 -9.35 15.88
N GLN A 85 0.32 -10.05 16.65
CA GLN A 85 -0.10 -10.67 17.91
C GLN A 85 -0.45 -9.64 18.99
N ASP A 86 0.33 -8.56 19.09
CA ASP A 86 0.04 -7.47 20.03
C ASP A 86 -1.30 -6.78 19.67
N ALA A 87 -1.58 -6.57 18.38
CA ALA A 87 -2.88 -6.05 17.92
C ALA A 87 -4.04 -7.02 18.24
N LEU A 88 -3.86 -8.33 17.99
CA LEU A 88 -4.86 -9.35 18.34
C LEU A 88 -5.09 -9.47 19.85
N ALA A 89 -4.11 -9.11 20.68
CA ALA A 89 -4.26 -9.08 22.13
C ALA A 89 -4.84 -7.75 22.64
N GLY A 90 -5.29 -6.85 21.74
CA GLY A 90 -5.81 -5.53 22.09
C GLY A 90 -4.76 -4.58 22.69
N LYS A 91 -3.46 -4.92 22.59
CA LYS A 91 -2.41 -4.08 23.15
C LYS A 91 -2.24 -2.80 22.35
N HIS A 92 -1.83 -1.75 23.05
CA HIS A 92 -1.49 -0.50 22.41
C HIS A 92 -0.27 -0.68 21.47
N LEU A 93 -0.40 -0.17 20.26
CA LEU A 93 0.69 -0.10 19.28
C LEU A 93 1.04 1.35 19.02
N SER A 94 2.34 1.66 18.94
CA SER A 94 2.80 2.99 18.55
C SER A 94 2.25 3.38 17.18
N HIS A 95 2.15 4.68 16.91
CA HIS A 95 1.67 5.19 15.61
C HIS A 95 2.45 4.61 14.42
N ILE A 96 3.77 4.52 14.56
CA ILE A 96 4.66 3.91 13.56
C ILE A 96 4.46 2.39 13.48
N GLY A 97 4.20 1.70 14.60
CA GLY A 97 3.85 0.28 14.60
C GLY A 97 2.54 -0.01 13.87
N ARG A 98 1.50 0.78 14.14
CA ARG A 98 0.21 0.69 13.43
C ARG A 98 0.35 0.92 11.94
N PHE A 99 1.05 1.98 11.55
CA PHE A 99 1.32 2.25 10.14
C PHE A 99 2.07 1.10 9.48
N ALA A 100 3.15 0.62 10.09
CA ALA A 100 3.98 -0.46 9.55
C ALA A 100 3.19 -1.76 9.38
N LEU A 101 2.40 -2.15 10.40
CA LEU A 101 1.55 -3.33 10.36
C LEU A 101 0.46 -3.21 9.28
N THR A 102 -0.30 -2.11 9.28
CA THR A 102 -1.36 -1.87 8.30
C THR A 102 -0.82 -1.88 6.87
N ALA A 103 0.26 -1.14 6.61
CA ALA A 103 0.88 -1.12 5.28
C ALA A 103 1.39 -2.52 4.88
N PHE A 104 1.98 -3.28 5.80
CA PHE A 104 2.43 -4.64 5.53
C PHE A 104 1.25 -5.56 5.17
N LEU A 105 0.21 -5.62 6.01
CA LEU A 105 -0.96 -6.50 5.83
C LEU A 105 -1.67 -6.25 4.50
N LEU A 106 -1.91 -4.97 4.15
CA LEU A 106 -2.52 -4.58 2.88
C LEU A 106 -1.64 -4.95 1.66
N ASN A 107 -0.31 -4.95 1.83
CA ASN A 107 0.61 -5.34 0.77
C ASN A 107 0.76 -6.85 0.64
N VAL A 108 0.52 -7.64 1.70
CA VAL A 108 0.53 -9.12 1.63
C VAL A 108 -0.82 -9.74 1.27
N GLY A 109 -1.85 -8.91 1.03
CA GLY A 109 -3.14 -9.32 0.49
C GLY A 109 -4.31 -9.32 1.48
N MET A 110 -4.13 -8.81 2.71
CA MET A 110 -5.24 -8.66 3.66
C MET A 110 -6.18 -7.53 3.21
N THR A 111 -7.49 -7.76 3.33
CA THR A 111 -8.51 -6.76 2.97
C THR A 111 -8.56 -5.62 3.99
N THR A 112 -9.06 -4.45 3.56
CA THR A 112 -9.24 -3.29 4.45
C THR A 112 -10.15 -3.63 5.64
N GLU A 113 -11.24 -4.36 5.42
CA GLU A 113 -12.15 -4.76 6.51
C GLU A 113 -11.47 -5.68 7.52
N ASN A 114 -10.65 -6.65 7.07
CA ASN A 114 -9.92 -7.52 8.00
C ASN A 114 -8.89 -6.74 8.82
N VAL A 115 -8.23 -5.75 8.21
CA VAL A 115 -7.30 -4.88 8.95
C VAL A 115 -8.04 -3.97 9.94
N ILE A 116 -9.22 -3.44 9.60
CA ILE A 116 -10.03 -2.65 10.53
C ILE A 116 -10.49 -3.52 11.71
N ASN A 117 -10.98 -4.73 11.43
CA ASN A 117 -11.41 -5.69 12.44
C ASN A 117 -10.27 -6.10 13.39
N LEU A 118 -9.03 -6.21 12.89
CA LEU A 118 -7.85 -6.48 13.71
C LEU A 118 -7.67 -5.44 14.83
N PHE A 119 -7.96 -4.16 14.57
CA PHE A 119 -7.81 -3.09 15.55
C PHE A 119 -9.03 -2.89 16.45
N ARG A 120 -10.13 -3.61 16.23
CA ARG A 120 -11.38 -3.42 17.00
C ARG A 120 -11.21 -3.73 18.49
N GLN A 121 -10.24 -4.58 18.84
CA GLN A 121 -9.93 -4.93 20.23
C GLN A 121 -9.01 -3.93 20.94
N ALA A 122 -8.47 -2.93 20.23
CA ALA A 122 -7.62 -1.92 20.84
C ALA A 122 -8.45 -0.98 21.73
N THR A 123 -7.89 -0.62 22.89
CA THR A 123 -8.58 0.23 23.88
C THR A 123 -8.92 1.63 23.39
N ASP A 124 -8.17 2.15 22.42
CA ASP A 124 -8.36 3.45 21.77
C ASP A 124 -9.02 3.32 20.39
N PHE A 125 -9.71 2.21 20.13
CA PHE A 125 -10.36 1.98 18.84
C PHE A 125 -11.48 3.00 18.58
N ASN A 126 -11.35 3.70 17.45
CA ASN A 126 -12.42 4.49 16.87
C ASN A 126 -12.61 4.03 15.42
N GLU A 127 -13.79 3.49 15.09
CA GLU A 127 -14.03 2.88 13.78
C GLU A 127 -13.85 3.89 12.64
N LYS A 128 -14.43 5.09 12.76
CA LYS A 128 -14.37 6.12 11.72
C LYS A 128 -12.93 6.53 11.41
N MET A 129 -12.14 6.75 12.47
CA MET A 129 -10.74 7.14 12.34
C MET A 129 -9.88 6.00 11.79
N THR A 130 -10.05 4.78 12.32
CA THR A 130 -9.30 3.60 11.90
C THR A 130 -9.58 3.27 10.43
N ARG A 131 -10.86 3.26 10.02
CA ARG A 131 -11.27 3.05 8.64
C ARG A 131 -10.65 4.06 7.71
N TYR A 132 -10.68 5.35 8.06
CA TYR A 132 -10.05 6.40 7.29
C TYR A 132 -8.53 6.17 7.12
N GLN A 133 -7.83 5.82 8.21
CA GLN A 133 -6.39 5.55 8.17
C GLN A 133 -6.06 4.35 7.28
N VAL A 134 -6.79 3.24 7.43
CA VAL A 134 -6.58 2.03 6.63
C VAL A 134 -6.84 2.30 5.15
N GLU A 135 -7.93 2.98 4.80
CA GLU A 135 -8.26 3.35 3.41
C GLU A 135 -7.25 4.32 2.81
N HIS A 136 -6.73 5.26 3.61
CA HIS A 136 -5.68 6.17 3.17
C HIS A 136 -4.38 5.40 2.87
N ILE A 137 -3.98 4.47 3.74
CA ILE A 137 -2.79 3.63 3.53
C ILE A 137 -2.98 2.69 2.33
N ALA A 138 -4.20 2.19 2.11
CA ALA A 138 -4.56 1.36 0.97
C ALA A 138 -4.54 2.13 -0.37
N GLY A 139 -4.55 3.46 -0.33
CA GLY A 139 -4.65 4.31 -1.51
C GLY A 139 -6.08 4.41 -2.07
N THR A 140 -7.11 4.04 -1.30
CA THR A 140 -8.52 4.19 -1.70
C THR A 140 -9.11 5.54 -1.29
N LYS A 141 -8.44 6.26 -0.36
CA LYS A 141 -8.77 7.64 0.03
C LYS A 141 -7.57 8.59 -0.03
N GLY A 142 -7.86 9.90 -0.04
CA GLY A 142 -6.86 10.96 0.02
C GLY A 142 -5.99 11.05 -1.24
N SER A 143 -4.66 10.95 -1.08
CA SER A 143 -3.68 11.07 -2.17
C SER A 143 -3.74 9.94 -3.20
N ARG A 144 -4.54 8.89 -2.94
CA ARG A 144 -4.62 7.64 -3.71
C ARG A 144 -3.27 6.92 -3.87
N THR A 145 -2.31 7.22 -3.00
CA THR A 145 -1.02 6.53 -2.96
C THR A 145 -1.16 5.27 -2.12
N LYS A 146 -0.90 4.10 -2.71
CA LYS A 146 -0.79 2.87 -1.92
C LYS A 146 0.55 2.87 -1.19
N TYR A 147 0.52 2.96 0.14
CA TYR A 147 1.73 3.00 0.95
C TYR A 147 2.35 1.61 1.10
N ILE A 148 3.67 1.58 1.22
CA ILE A 148 4.49 0.37 1.41
C ILE A 148 5.05 0.42 2.84
N PRO A 149 5.16 -0.72 3.56
CA PRO A 149 5.72 -0.72 4.91
C PRO A 149 7.18 -0.21 4.91
N PRO A 150 7.66 0.39 6.02
CA PRO A 150 9.03 0.87 6.12
C PRO A 150 10.07 -0.25 5.91
N LYS A 151 11.27 0.14 5.46
CA LYS A 151 12.43 -0.75 5.33
C LYS A 151 12.87 -1.27 6.70
N CYS A 152 13.59 -2.40 6.71
CA CYS A 152 14.06 -3.03 7.95
C CYS A 152 14.87 -2.07 8.84
N GLN A 153 15.75 -1.25 8.24
CA GLN A 153 16.54 -0.25 8.97
C GLN A 153 15.65 0.77 9.69
N THR A 154 14.62 1.31 9.02
CA THR A 154 13.66 2.22 9.64
C THR A 154 12.91 1.57 10.79
N LEU A 155 12.50 0.30 10.62
CA LEU A 155 11.84 -0.45 11.70
C LEU A 155 12.76 -0.72 12.89
N GLN A 156 14.07 -0.91 12.66
CA GLN A 156 15.07 -1.03 13.73
C GLN A 156 15.23 0.29 14.48
N THR A 157 15.37 1.42 13.77
CA THR A 157 15.48 2.76 14.38
C THR A 157 14.30 3.09 15.30
N HIS A 158 13.10 2.61 14.97
CA HIS A 158 11.90 2.83 15.79
C HIS A 158 11.63 1.71 16.81
N GLY A 159 12.58 0.80 17.06
CA GLY A 159 12.44 -0.28 18.05
C GLY A 159 11.39 -1.35 17.69
N ILE A 160 10.88 -1.37 16.46
CA ILE A 160 9.89 -2.35 16.00
C ILE A 160 10.55 -3.67 15.62
N CYS A 161 11.73 -3.62 15.01
CA CYS A 161 12.40 -4.80 14.48
C CYS A 161 13.46 -5.32 15.46
N PRO A 162 13.23 -6.45 16.15
CA PRO A 162 14.24 -7.01 17.05
C PRO A 162 15.36 -7.76 16.31
N SER A 163 15.28 -7.89 14.98
CA SER A 163 16.32 -8.45 14.10
C SER A 163 16.92 -9.81 14.53
N GLN A 164 16.05 -10.80 14.77
CA GLN A 164 16.45 -12.04 15.47
C GLN A 164 16.74 -13.25 14.56
N ASP A 165 16.36 -13.25 13.27
CA ASP A 165 16.46 -14.47 12.43
C ASP A 165 17.47 -14.39 11.27
N GLU A 166 17.95 -15.56 10.82
CA GLU A 166 18.93 -15.69 9.72
C GLU A 166 18.43 -15.14 8.37
N THR A 167 17.12 -15.13 8.15
CA THR A 167 16.53 -14.55 6.94
C THR A 167 16.54 -13.02 7.02
N CYS A 168 16.28 -12.44 8.19
CA CYS A 168 16.35 -11.01 8.49
C CYS A 168 17.76 -10.46 8.22
N LYS A 169 18.81 -11.22 8.51
CA LYS A 169 20.20 -10.82 8.20
C LYS A 169 20.46 -10.66 6.70
N LYS A 170 19.72 -11.38 5.85
CA LYS A 170 19.93 -11.45 4.39
C LYS A 170 18.96 -10.58 3.59
N ILE A 171 18.06 -9.85 4.25
CA ILE A 171 17.00 -9.06 3.60
C ILE A 171 16.92 -7.65 4.18
N ARG A 172 16.48 -6.69 3.36
CA ARG A 172 16.39 -5.27 3.76
C ARG A 172 14.96 -4.74 3.88
N HIS A 173 13.95 -5.59 3.65
CA HIS A 173 12.55 -5.19 3.61
C HIS A 173 11.59 -6.29 4.11
N PRO A 174 10.57 -5.98 4.94
CA PRO A 174 9.64 -6.98 5.47
C PRO A 174 8.85 -7.73 4.37
N LEU A 175 8.46 -7.06 3.29
CA LEU A 175 7.84 -7.75 2.14
C LEU A 175 8.78 -8.73 1.43
N ALA A 176 10.10 -8.46 1.41
CA ALA A 176 11.07 -9.39 0.83
C ALA A 176 11.23 -10.64 1.70
N TYR A 177 11.21 -10.47 3.02
CA TYR A 177 11.13 -11.59 3.95
C TYR A 177 9.91 -12.47 3.66
N TYR A 178 8.73 -11.84 3.61
CA TYR A 178 7.46 -12.55 3.41
C TYR A 178 7.51 -13.38 2.12
N ARG A 179 7.84 -12.75 0.99
CA ARG A 179 7.97 -13.45 -0.31
C ARG A 179 8.93 -14.64 -0.24
N ARG A 180 10.09 -14.49 0.40
CA ARG A 180 11.07 -15.58 0.52
C ARG A 180 10.54 -16.73 1.38
N LYS A 181 9.85 -16.42 2.48
CA LYS A 181 9.30 -17.45 3.38
C LYS A 181 8.10 -18.15 2.77
N THR A 182 7.19 -17.42 2.11
CA THR A 182 6.04 -17.99 1.39
C THR A 182 6.48 -18.96 0.29
N ARG A 183 7.55 -18.65 -0.46
CA ARG A 183 8.11 -19.57 -1.47
C ARG A 183 8.61 -20.87 -0.85
N ARG A 184 9.26 -20.80 0.32
CA ARG A 184 9.76 -22.00 1.04
C ARG A 184 8.64 -22.85 1.63
N THR A 185 7.53 -22.24 2.04
CA THR A 185 6.36 -22.98 2.55
C THR A 185 5.56 -23.62 1.42
N MET A 186 5.45 -22.98 0.25
CA MET A 186 4.75 -23.51 -0.92
C MET A 186 5.51 -24.61 -1.68
N THR A 187 6.82 -24.74 -1.46
CA THR A 187 7.66 -25.80 -2.08
C THR A 187 7.74 -27.08 -1.23
N LYS A 188 7.15 -27.08 -0.03
CA LYS A 188 7.10 -28.24 0.88
C LYS A 188 5.79 -29.04 0.81
N HIS A 189 4.89 -28.64 -0.08
CA HIS A 189 3.64 -29.33 -0.42
C HIS A 189 3.64 -29.62 -1.91
#